data_AF-A0AAC9JL35-F1
#
_entry.id   AF-A0AAC9JL35-F1
#
_cell.length_a   1.000
_cell.length_b   1.000
_cell.length_c   1.000
_cell.angle_alpha   90.00
_cell.angle_beta   90.00
_cell.angle_gamma   90.00
#
_symmetry.space_group_name_H-M   'P 1'
#
loop_
_entity.id
_entity.type
_entity.pdbx_description
1 polymer ?
#
loop_
_entity_poly.entity_id
_entity_poly.type
_entity_poly.pdbx_seq_one_letter_code
_entity_poly.pdbx_strand_id
1 'polypeptide(L)' 'MDKANQNTAQFELPPEPEKPLRDDCCGGGSCCPCIWDVYFEKLDKWREQVRAIEQKQNE' A
#
# COMPACT_ATOMS: atom_id res chain seq x y z
N MET A 1 17.46 -22.38 10.56
CA MET A 1 16.65 -21.22 10.96
C MET A 1 16.07 -20.64 9.68
N ASP A 2 14.80 -20.98 9.46
CA ASP A 2 13.79 -20.19 8.75
C ASP A 2 14.01 -19.89 7.26
N LYS A 3 13.78 -20.92 6.43
CA LYS A 3 13.47 -20.75 5.01
C LYS A 3 11.99 -20.36 4.86
N ALA A 4 11.73 -19.12 4.47
CA ALA A 4 10.52 -18.69 3.75
C ALA A 4 11.02 -17.80 2.60
N ASN A 5 10.98 -18.11 1.31
CA ASN A 5 10.08 -18.90 0.47
C ASN A 5 8.61 -18.53 0.76
N GLN A 6 7.83 -17.92 -0.13
CA GLN A 6 7.88 -17.98 -1.59
C GLN A 6 7.13 -16.77 -2.19
N ASN A 7 7.73 -16.16 -3.23
CA ASN A 7 7.07 -15.78 -4.50
C ASN A 7 5.75 -14.97 -4.46
N THR A 8 5.85 -13.65 -4.62
CA THR A 8 4.72 -12.78 -5.04
C THR A 8 5.04 -11.94 -6.28
N ALA A 9 5.95 -12.42 -7.13
CA ALA A 9 6.35 -11.73 -8.36
C ALA A 9 5.84 -12.46 -9.61
N GLN A 10 4.55 -12.80 -9.66
CA GLN A 10 4.01 -13.50 -10.84
C GLN A 10 2.85 -12.80 -11.56
N PHE A 11 2.37 -11.66 -11.06
CA PHE A 11 1.60 -10.66 -11.81
C PHE A 11 2.10 -9.30 -11.28
N GLU A 12 2.71 -8.45 -12.11
CA GLU A 12 3.44 -7.23 -11.67
C GLU A 12 2.51 -6.13 -11.13
N LEU A 13 1.88 -6.38 -9.99
CA LEU A 13 1.17 -5.36 -9.25
C LEU A 13 2.18 -4.56 -8.42
N PRO A 14 2.01 -3.23 -8.29
CA PRO A 14 2.83 -2.43 -7.38
C PRO A 14 2.68 -2.94 -5.94
N PRO A 15 3.68 -2.73 -5.07
CA PRO A 15 3.57 -3.11 -3.66
C PRO A 15 2.47 -2.30 -2.97
N GLU A 16 1.65 -2.96 -2.15
CA GLU A 16 0.64 -2.28 -1.31
C GLU A 16 1.35 -1.33 -0.33
N PRO A 17 0.84 -0.10 -0.12
CA PRO A 17 1.44 0.80 0.86
C PRO A 17 1.36 0.23 2.27
N GLU A 18 2.42 0.47 3.05
CA GLU A 18 2.50 0.02 4.44
C GLU A 18 1.60 0.87 5.35
N LYS A 19 0.83 0.20 6.21
CA LYS A 19 -0.02 0.85 7.21
C LYS A 19 0.85 1.53 8.26
N PRO A 20 0.57 2.79 8.65
CA PRO A 20 1.32 3.44 9.70
C PRO A 20 1.10 2.76 11.04
N LEU A 21 2.13 2.76 11.89
CA LEU A 21 2.04 2.25 13.24
C LEU A 21 1.28 3.25 14.13
N ARG A 22 0.84 2.77 15.30
CA ARG A 22 0.24 3.67 16.29
C ARG A 22 1.21 4.74 16.78
N ASP A 23 2.50 4.42 16.82
CA ASP A 23 3.55 5.34 17.26
C ASP A 23 3.89 6.40 16.20
N ASP A 24 3.63 6.13 14.91
CA ASP A 24 3.75 7.11 13.83
C ASP A 24 2.58 8.11 13.81
N CYS A 25 1.47 7.72 14.44
CA CYS A 25 0.30 8.57 14.61
C CYS A 25 0.51 9.48 15.81
N CYS A 26 0.49 10.80 15.63
CA CYS A 26 0.55 11.73 16.76
C CYS A 26 -0.66 11.63 17.72
N GLY A 27 -1.64 10.76 17.44
CA GLY A 27 -2.74 10.38 18.31
C GLY A 27 -3.83 11.43 18.51
N GLY A 28 -3.54 12.71 18.25
CA GLY A 28 -4.42 13.84 18.55
C GLY A 28 -4.92 14.65 17.35
N GLY A 29 -4.67 14.19 16.11
CA GLY A 29 -5.05 14.94 14.90
C GLY A 29 -4.40 16.33 14.80
N SER A 30 -3.37 16.60 15.61
CA SER A 30 -2.71 17.90 15.73
C SER A 30 -1.56 18.08 14.72
N CYS A 31 -1.11 16.97 14.14
CA CYS A 31 -0.08 16.91 13.11
C CYS A 31 -0.73 16.99 11.72
N CYS A 32 -0.41 18.06 10.97
CA CYS A 32 -0.76 18.19 9.56
C CYS A 32 0.52 18.16 8.72
N PRO A 33 0.65 17.23 7.75
CA PRO A 33 -0.34 16.23 7.32
C PRO A 33 -0.47 15.04 8.29
N CYS A 34 -1.68 14.49 8.46
CA CYS A 34 -1.89 13.27 9.23
C CYS A 34 -1.29 12.08 8.48
N ILE A 35 -0.57 11.20 9.19
CA ILE A 35 0.06 10.03 8.59
C ILE A 35 -0.97 9.09 7.92
N TRP A 36 -2.19 9.04 8.48
CA TRP A 36 -3.29 8.28 7.91
C TRP A 36 -3.78 8.86 6.58
N ASP A 37 -3.82 10.19 6.45
CA ASP A 37 -4.22 10.84 5.19
C ASP A 37 -3.24 10.47 4.08
N VAL A 38 -1.93 10.57 4.37
CA VAL A 38 -0.86 10.17 3.43
C VAL A 38 -0.97 8.69 3.07
N TYR A 39 -1.26 7.82 4.04
CA TYR A 39 -1.46 6.40 3.78
C TYR A 39 -2.66 6.15 2.87
N PHE A 40 -3.81 6.78 3.13
CA PHE A 40 -5.01 6.59 2.32
C PHE A 40 -4.85 7.12 0.90
N GLU A 41 -4.17 8.25 0.71
CA GLU A 41 -3.84 8.75 -0.63
C GLU A 41 -2.96 7.76 -1.42
N LYS A 42 -1.95 7.17 -0.77
CA LYS A 42 -1.11 6.14 -1.39
C LYS A 42 -1.91 4.88 -1.70
N LEU A 43 -2.81 4.48 -0.80
CA LEU A 43 -3.66 3.31 -0.97
C LEU A 43 -4.62 3.46 -2.14
N ASP A 44 -5.18 4.65 -2.32
CA ASP A 44 -6.08 4.93 -3.44
C ASP A 44 -5.34 4.83 -4.77
N LYS A 45 -4.19 5.49 -4.89
CA LYS A 45 -3.31 5.41 -6.07
C LYS A 45 -2.88 3.97 -6.37
N TRP A 46 -2.62 3.17 -5.33
CA TRP A 46 -2.27 1.76 -5.52
C TRP A 46 -3.45 0.97 -6.10
N ARG A 47 -4.66 1.15 -5.58
CA ARG A 47 -5.88 0.49 -6.10
C ARG A 47 -6.15 0.86 -7.55
N GLU A 48 -5.97 2.11 -7.91
CA GLU A 48 -6.10 2.56 -9.31
C GLU A 48 -5.10 1.88 -10.23
N GLN A 49 -3.83 1.80 -9.82
CA GLN A 49 -2.78 1.13 -10.57
C GLN A 49 -3.08 -0.37 -10.72
N VAL A 50 -3.48 -1.04 -9.64
CA VAL A 50 -3.85 -2.47 -9.66
C VAL A 50 -4.97 -2.71 -10.66
N ARG A 51 -6.07 -1.94 -10.58
CA ARG A 51 -7.20 -2.06 -11.50
C ARG A 51 -6.78 -1.86 -12.95
N ALA A 52 -5.92 -0.86 -13.21
CA ALA A 52 -5.44 -0.59 -14.56
C ALA A 52 -4.55 -1.72 -15.12
N ILE A 53 -3.76 -2.37 -14.26
CA ILE A 53 -2.92 -3.52 -14.64
C ILE A 53 -3.80 -4.74 -14.89
N GLU A 54 -4.73 -5.06 -13.99
CA GLU A 54 -5.67 -6.17 -14.14
C GLU A 54 -6.49 -6.05 -15.43
N GLN A 55 -6.97 -4.84 -15.75
CA GLN A 55 -7.70 -4.58 -16.99
C GLN A 55 -6.84 -4.83 -18.23
N LYS A 56 -5.57 -4.38 -18.22
CA LYS A 56 -4.63 -4.60 -19.33
C LYS A 56 -4.21 -6.06 -19.50
N GLN A 57 -4.22 -6.85 -18.43
CA GLN A 57 -3.83 -8.25 -18.47
C GLN A 57 -4.97 -9.18 -18.92
N ASN A 58 -6.21 -8.69 -18.92
CA ASN A 58 -7.39 -9.41 -19.39
C ASN A 58 -7.75 -9.08 -20.85
N GLU A 59 -6.88 -8.38 -21.58
CA GLU A 59 -7.01 -8.02 -23.00
C GLU A 59 -5.93 -8.74 -23.83
#